data_AF-A0A837FDX4-F1
#
_entry.id   AF-A0A837FDX4-F1
#
_cell.length_a   1.000
_cell.length_b   1.000
_cell.length_c   1.000
_cell.angle_alpha   90.00
_cell.angle_beta   90.00
_cell.angle_gamma   90.00
#
_symmetry.space_group_name_H-M   'P 1'
#
loop_
_entity.id
_entity.type
_entity.pdbx_description
1 polymer ?
#
loop_
_entity_poly.entity_id
_entity_poly.type
_entity_poly.pdbx_seq_one_letter_code
_entity_poly.pdbx_strand_id
1 'polypeptide(L)'
;MSNINKQELREAAERAESDSWGYDRDEFNEALTPSTVLALLDELETADALNKHLELAIRKAEGCSEKLRKKAEAAEERVAELEAREVKLPQRYSMLHRTDFDEPYQAEMVYKQHQVLEALHDAGIRINGEV
;
A
#
# COMPACT_ATOMS: atom_id res chain seq x y z
N MET A 1 17.98 -21.37 24.68
CA MET A 1 18.55 -21.64 23.35
C MET A 1 19.67 -22.62 23.55
N SER A 2 19.46 -23.86 23.11
CA SER A 2 20.46 -24.92 23.23
C SER A 2 21.61 -24.57 22.30
N ASN A 3 22.83 -24.54 22.82
CA ASN A 3 24.02 -24.19 22.05
C ASN A 3 24.49 -25.40 21.22
N ILE A 4 23.58 -25.97 20.42
CA ILE A 4 23.89 -27.12 19.58
C ILE A 4 24.68 -26.63 18.37
N ASN A 5 25.87 -27.19 18.18
CA ASN A 5 26.64 -26.96 16.97
C ASN A 5 26.05 -27.79 15.82
N LYS A 6 25.11 -27.17 15.08
CA LYS A 6 24.40 -27.82 13.96
C LYS A 6 25.33 -28.22 12.82
N GLN A 7 26.44 -27.51 12.64
CA GLN A 7 27.41 -27.78 11.59
C GLN A 7 28.21 -29.04 11.91
N GLU A 8 28.68 -29.18 13.14
CA GLU A 8 29.37 -30.39 13.62
C GLU A 8 28.46 -31.63 13.56
N LEU A 9 27.19 -31.51 13.96
CA LEU A 9 26.22 -32.62 13.84
C LEU A 9 26.00 -33.05 12.38
N ARG A 10 25.98 -32.09 11.45
CA ARG A 10 25.85 -32.37 10.03
C ARG A 10 27.08 -33.07 9.47
N GLU A 11 28.27 -32.59 9.81
CA GLU A 11 29.53 -33.22 9.38
C GLU A 11 29.71 -34.63 9.95
N ALA A 12 29.30 -34.85 11.20
CA ALA A 12 29.29 -36.18 11.82
C ALA A 12 28.28 -37.11 11.11
N ALA A 13 27.09 -36.62 10.74
CA ALA A 13 26.11 -37.39 9.98
C ALA A 13 26.63 -37.79 8.60
N GLU A 14 27.22 -36.84 7.86
CA GLU A 14 27.80 -37.07 6.53
C GLU A 14 28.97 -38.08 6.59
N ARG A 15 29.79 -38.03 7.65
CA ARG A 15 30.89 -38.99 7.86
C ARG A 15 30.39 -40.39 8.23
N ALA A 16 29.36 -40.48 9.07
CA ALA A 16 28.73 -41.75 9.44
C ALA A 16 28.05 -42.46 8.25
N GLU A 17 27.56 -41.71 7.26
CA GLU A 17 26.99 -42.25 6.02
C GLU A 17 28.08 -42.79 5.07
N SER A 18 29.31 -42.28 5.15
CA SER A 18 30.43 -42.64 4.25
C SER A 18 31.09 -44.01 4.53
N ASP A 19 30.50 -44.85 5.37
CA ASP A 19 30.90 -46.25 5.70
C ASP A 19 32.41 -46.46 5.96
N SER A 20 32.99 -45.55 6.74
CA SER A 20 34.37 -45.65 7.22
C SER A 20 34.40 -46.47 8.52
N TRP A 21 34.57 -47.79 8.37
CA TRP A 21 34.98 -48.73 9.42
C TRP A 21 34.23 -48.66 10.77
N GLY A 22 32.96 -48.25 10.77
CA GLY A 22 32.07 -48.22 11.95
C GLY A 22 32.35 -47.12 12.98
N TYR A 23 33.58 -46.62 13.08
CA TYR A 23 33.98 -45.59 14.05
C TYR A 23 33.19 -44.29 13.91
N ASP A 24 32.98 -43.82 12.68
CA ASP A 24 32.27 -42.56 12.44
C ASP A 24 30.77 -42.65 12.80
N ARG A 25 30.20 -43.85 12.77
CA ARG A 25 28.81 -44.09 13.19
C ARG A 25 28.67 -44.06 14.71
N ASP A 26 29.66 -44.54 15.45
CA ASP A 26 29.68 -44.49 16.91
C ASP A 26 29.84 -43.04 17.40
N GLU A 27 30.72 -42.25 16.78
CA GLU A 27 30.90 -40.82 17.07
C GLU A 27 29.60 -40.02 16.85
N PHE A 28 28.88 -40.30 15.76
CA PHE A 28 27.59 -39.69 15.50
C PHE A 28 26.52 -40.09 16.53
N ASN A 29 26.49 -41.35 16.95
CA ASN A 29 25.56 -41.84 17.98
C ASN A 29 25.83 -41.23 19.36
N GLU A 30 27.09 -40.97 19.71
CA GLU A 30 27.44 -40.26 20.95
C GLU A 30 27.00 -38.78 20.91
N ALA A 31 27.08 -38.14 19.75
CA ALA A 31 26.60 -36.77 19.55
C ALA A 31 25.06 -36.66 19.54
N LEU A 32 24.36 -37.73 19.12
CA LEU A 32 22.90 -37.84 19.13
C LEU A 32 22.35 -38.28 20.50
N THR A 33 22.51 -37.42 21.51
CA THR A 33 21.82 -37.61 22.78
C THR A 33 20.32 -37.29 22.66
N PRO A 34 19.43 -37.88 23.49
CA PRO A 34 18.02 -37.50 23.52
C PRO A 34 17.80 -36.00 23.71
N SER A 35 18.70 -35.32 24.43
CA SER A 35 18.67 -33.87 24.61
C SER A 35 18.95 -33.07 23.34
N THR A 36 19.85 -33.54 22.45
CA THR A 36 20.11 -32.85 21.18
C THR A 36 18.93 -33.00 20.22
N VAL A 37 18.32 -34.18 20.18
CA VAL A 37 17.10 -34.43 19.38
C VAL A 37 15.93 -33.56 19.86
N LEU A 38 15.67 -33.50 21.17
CA LEU A 38 14.60 -32.67 21.73
C LEU A 38 14.82 -31.19 21.43
N ALA A 39 16.04 -30.68 21.58
CA ALA A 39 16.33 -29.29 21.29
C ALA A 39 16.21 -28.95 19.79
N LEU A 40 16.57 -29.87 18.88
CA LEU A 40 16.33 -29.69 17.44
C LEU A 40 14.83 -29.69 17.11
N LEU A 41 14.03 -30.53 17.79
CA LEU A 41 12.57 -30.55 17.64
C LEU A 41 11.94 -29.26 18.16
N ASP A 42 12.35 -28.77 19.33
CA ASP A 42 11.87 -27.50 19.88
C ASP A 42 12.20 -26.33 18.93
N GLU A 43 13.42 -26.28 18.40
CA GLU A 43 13.82 -25.26 17.43
C GLU A 43 13.01 -25.35 16.13
N LEU A 44 12.77 -26.56 15.63
CA LEU A 44 11.94 -26.77 14.44
C LEU A 44 10.49 -26.31 14.68
N GLU A 45 9.90 -26.65 15.84
CA GLU A 45 8.56 -26.22 16.20
C GLU A 45 8.47 -24.69 16.31
N THR A 46 9.47 -24.04 16.91
CA THR A 46 9.51 -22.57 16.98
C THR A 46 9.64 -21.92 15.59
N ALA A 47 10.43 -22.51 14.69
CA ALA A 47 10.57 -22.04 13.31
C ALA A 47 9.26 -22.21 12.53
N ASP A 48 8.57 -23.34 12.68
CA ASP A 48 7.26 -23.58 12.07
C ASP A 48 6.19 -22.62 12.59
N ALA A 49 6.19 -22.33 13.90
CA ALA A 49 5.30 -21.35 14.49
C ALA A 49 5.56 -19.93 13.92
N LEU A 50 6.82 -19.55 13.75
CA LEU A 50 7.21 -18.28 13.14
C LEU A 50 6.81 -18.22 11.66
N ASN A 51 7.04 -19.29 10.89
CA ASN A 51 6.64 -19.38 9.49
C ASN A 51 5.13 -19.19 9.33
N LYS A 52 4.31 -19.90 10.12
CA LYS A 52 2.85 -19.72 10.13
C LYS A 52 2.45 -18.27 10.46
N HIS A 53 3.12 -17.64 11.42
CA HIS A 53 2.84 -16.26 11.76
C HIS A 53 3.20 -15.28 10.62
N LEU A 54 4.35 -15.50 9.96
CA LEU A 54 4.78 -14.70 8.81
C LEU A 54 3.84 -14.85 7.62
N GLU A 55 3.40 -16.08 7.31
CA GLU A 55 2.39 -16.32 6.27
C GLU A 55 1.08 -15.57 6.52
N LEU A 56 0.60 -15.58 7.77
CA LEU A 56 -0.59 -14.82 8.15
C LEU A 56 -0.38 -13.31 8.04
N ALA A 57 0.81 -12.81 8.38
CA ALA A 57 1.15 -11.39 8.24
C ALA A 57 1.22 -10.95 6.77
N ILE A 58 1.85 -11.76 5.91
CA ILE A 58 1.91 -11.52 4.46
C ILE A 58 0.51 -11.47 3.87
N ARG A 59 -0.33 -12.47 4.17
CA ARG A 59 -1.72 -12.53 3.69
C ARG A 59 -2.54 -11.30 4.09
N LYS A 60 -2.35 -10.81 5.33
CA LYS A 60 -3.00 -9.57 5.80
C LYS A 60 -2.47 -8.33 5.06
N ALA A 61 -1.16 -8.25 4.86
CA ALA A 61 -0.53 -7.14 4.13
C ALA A 61 -1.00 -7.08 2.67
N GLU A 62 -1.10 -8.22 1.99
CA GLU A 62 -1.65 -8.35 0.63
C GLU A 62 -3.11 -7.90 0.58
N GLY A 63 -3.95 -8.31 1.54
CA GLY A 63 -5.33 -7.85 1.61
C GLY A 63 -5.45 -6.34 1.85
N CYS A 64 -4.54 -5.75 2.62
CA CYS A 64 -4.47 -4.30 2.82
C CYS A 64 -4.02 -3.57 1.56
N SER A 65 -3.01 -4.08 0.85
CA SER A 65 -2.51 -3.46 -0.39
C SER A 65 -3.55 -3.49 -1.50
N GLU A 66 -4.32 -4.57 -1.64
CA GLU A 66 -5.40 -4.65 -2.62
C GLU A 66 -6.50 -3.59 -2.34
N LYS A 67 -6.89 -3.42 -1.08
CA LYS A 67 -7.88 -2.40 -0.68
C LYS A 67 -7.37 -0.99 -0.96
N LEU A 68 -6.09 -0.73 -0.70
CA LEU A 68 -5.47 0.56 -1.00
C LEU A 68 -5.41 0.81 -2.51
N ARG A 69 -5.07 -0.22 -3.30
CA ARG A 69 -5.05 -0.12 -4.76
C ARG A 69 -6.42 0.22 -5.33
N LYS A 70 -7.48 -0.47 -4.89
CA LYS A 70 -8.86 -0.15 -5.30
C LYS A 70 -9.29 1.27 -4.93
N LYS A 71 -8.87 1.75 -3.76
CA LYS A 71 -9.13 3.15 -3.36
C LYS A 71 -8.35 4.15 -4.21
N ALA A 72 -7.11 3.83 -4.57
CA ALA A 72 -6.30 4.66 -5.44
C ALA A 72 -6.92 4.75 -6.84
N GLU A 73 -7.29 3.62 -7.44
CA GLU A 73 -7.97 3.54 -8.73
C GLU A 73 -9.28 4.35 -8.73
N ALA A 74 -10.14 4.16 -7.72
CA ALA A 74 -11.38 4.94 -7.59
C ALA A 74 -11.13 6.44 -7.38
N ALA A 75 -10.02 6.83 -6.73
CA ALA A 75 -9.65 8.22 -6.58
C ALA A 75 -9.13 8.81 -7.89
N GLU A 76 -8.31 8.05 -8.64
CA GLU A 76 -7.81 8.43 -9.97
C GLU A 76 -8.96 8.59 -10.98
N GLU A 77 -9.94 7.68 -10.99
CA GLU A 77 -11.14 7.82 -11.82
C GLU A 77 -11.93 9.09 -11.48
N ARG A 78 -12.10 9.38 -10.19
CA ARG A 78 -12.77 10.61 -9.74
C ARG A 78 -12.00 11.87 -10.13
N VAL A 79 -10.66 11.84 -10.06
CA VAL A 79 -9.82 12.96 -10.51
C VAL A 79 -9.96 13.15 -12.01
N ALA A 80 -9.86 12.08 -12.81
CA ALA A 80 -10.04 12.14 -14.26
C ALA A 80 -11.43 12.66 -14.65
N GLU A 81 -12.49 12.23 -13.94
CA GLU A 81 -13.84 12.77 -14.13
C GLU A 81 -13.90 14.26 -13.84
N LEU A 82 -13.31 14.71 -12.72
CA LEU A 82 -13.28 16.12 -12.34
C LEU A 82 -12.42 16.98 -13.29
N GLU A 83 -11.32 16.45 -13.82
CA GLU A 83 -10.45 17.12 -14.80
C GLU A 83 -11.12 17.23 -16.18
N ALA A 84 -11.93 16.25 -16.57
CA ALA A 84 -12.69 16.27 -17.82
C ALA A 84 -13.95 17.17 -17.76
N ARG A 85 -14.38 17.59 -16.57
CA ARG A 85 -15.54 18.48 -16.42
C ARG A 85 -15.18 19.90 -16.86
N GLU A 86 -15.85 20.36 -17.91
CA GLU A 86 -15.78 21.74 -18.38
C GLU A 86 -16.97 22.55 -17.87
N VAL A 87 -16.71 23.73 -17.32
CA VAL A 87 -17.76 24.69 -16.93
C VAL A 87 -18.17 25.51 -18.15
N LYS A 88 -19.45 25.40 -18.54
CA LYS A 88 -20.01 26.25 -19.60
C LYS A 88 -20.41 27.60 -19.03
N LEU A 89 -19.63 28.63 -19.36
CA LEU A 89 -19.93 29.99 -18.94
C LEU A 89 -21.12 30.59 -19.72
N PRO A 90 -21.95 31.43 -19.08
CA PRO A 90 -23.08 32.10 -19.73
C PRO A 90 -22.59 33.13 -20.77
N GLN A 91 -23.49 33.62 -21.62
CA GLN A 91 -23.14 34.65 -22.60
C GLN A 91 -22.68 35.95 -21.90
N ARG A 92 -21.60 36.54 -22.40
CA ARG A 92 -21.14 37.87 -21.95
C ARG A 92 -22.09 38.93 -22.49
N TYR A 93 -22.38 39.94 -21.69
CA TYR A 93 -23.14 41.11 -22.10
C TYR A 93 -22.27 42.37 -21.98
N SER A 94 -22.59 43.37 -22.80
CA SER A 94 -21.89 44.66 -22.76
C SER A 94 -22.34 45.46 -21.54
N MET A 95 -21.38 46.10 -20.85
CA MET A 95 -21.64 47.04 -19.76
C MET A 95 -22.22 48.40 -20.23
N LEU A 96 -22.50 48.59 -21.52
CA LEU A 96 -23.24 49.74 -22.01
C LEU A 96 -24.56 49.84 -21.24
N HIS A 97 -24.76 50.96 -20.52
CA HIS A 97 -25.98 51.40 -19.81
C HIS A 97 -25.98 51.36 -18.27
N ARG A 98 -24.83 51.39 -17.58
CA ARG A 98 -24.79 52.01 -16.24
C ARG A 98 -24.37 53.47 -16.35
N THR A 99 -25.25 54.36 -15.88
CA THR A 99 -25.05 55.80 -15.79
C THR A 99 -23.88 56.22 -14.90
N ASP A 100 -23.29 55.29 -14.15
CA ASP A 100 -22.36 55.57 -13.06
C ASP A 100 -20.92 55.09 -13.35
N PHE A 101 -20.65 54.57 -14.56
CA PHE A 101 -19.33 54.07 -14.98
C PHE A 101 -18.69 54.97 -16.05
N ASP A 102 -17.40 55.28 -15.88
CA ASP A 102 -16.61 56.06 -16.83
C ASP A 102 -16.47 55.36 -18.20
N GLU A 103 -16.27 56.18 -19.23
CA GLU A 103 -16.15 55.86 -20.66
C GLU A 103 -15.22 54.66 -21.05
N PRO A 104 -14.08 54.37 -20.38
CA PRO A 104 -13.24 53.22 -20.75
C PRO A 104 -13.86 51.85 -20.44
N TYR A 105 -14.88 51.76 -19.58
CA TYR A 105 -15.53 50.50 -19.21
C TYR A 105 -16.74 50.14 -20.08
N GLN A 106 -17.15 51.05 -20.97
CA GLN A 106 -18.34 50.87 -21.82
C GLN A 106 -18.15 49.75 -22.87
N ALA A 107 -16.92 49.43 -23.26
CA ALA A 107 -16.63 48.38 -24.24
C ALA A 107 -16.36 46.99 -23.62
N GLU A 108 -16.26 46.88 -22.30
CA GLU A 108 -15.93 45.61 -21.65
C GLU A 108 -17.12 44.65 -21.63
N MET A 109 -16.89 43.45 -22.13
CA MET A 109 -17.84 42.34 -22.11
C MET A 109 -17.75 41.59 -20.77
N VAL A 110 -18.84 41.55 -19.99
CA VAL A 110 -18.84 40.99 -18.62
C VAL A 110 -19.89 39.89 -18.47
N TYR A 111 -19.70 38.99 -17.50
CA TYR A 111 -20.66 37.95 -17.13
C TYR A 111 -21.58 38.41 -16.00
N LYS A 112 -22.83 37.94 -15.97
CA LYS A 112 -23.73 38.22 -14.85
C LYS A 112 -23.32 37.35 -13.67
N GLN A 113 -23.06 37.98 -12.52
CA GLN A 113 -22.56 37.27 -11.33
C GLN A 113 -23.42 36.06 -10.96
N HIS A 114 -24.74 36.20 -10.84
CA HIS A 114 -25.63 35.10 -10.46
C HIS A 114 -25.60 33.92 -11.45
N GLN A 115 -25.46 34.18 -12.75
CA GLN A 115 -25.42 33.12 -13.77
C GLN A 115 -24.09 32.36 -13.77
N VAL A 116 -22.99 33.04 -13.40
CA VAL A 116 -21.69 32.39 -13.21
C VAL A 116 -21.72 31.51 -11.96
N LEU A 117 -22.30 32.01 -10.86
CA LEU A 117 -22.47 31.23 -9.63
C LEU A 117 -23.35 30.00 -9.87
N GLU A 118 -24.47 30.14 -10.58
CA GLU A 118 -25.34 29.03 -10.98
C GLU A 118 -24.59 27.99 -11.83
N ALA A 119 -23.85 28.43 -12.86
CA ALA A 119 -23.06 27.53 -13.69
C ALA A 119 -21.95 26.78 -12.91
N LEU A 120 -21.35 27.42 -11.90
CA LEU A 120 -20.36 26.79 -11.02
C LEU A 120 -21.01 25.79 -10.07
N HIS A 121 -22.16 26.11 -9.49
CA HIS A 121 -22.94 25.19 -8.66
C HIS A 121 -23.45 23.98 -9.44
N ASP A 122 -23.96 24.19 -10.66
CA ASP A 122 -24.39 23.12 -11.56
C ASP A 122 -23.22 22.18 -11.93
N ALA A 123 -22.01 22.72 -12.03
CA ALA A 123 -20.77 21.94 -12.20
C ALA A 123 -20.29 21.27 -10.89
N GLY A 124 -20.95 21.54 -9.75
CA GLY A 124 -20.60 21.01 -8.44
C GLY A 124 -19.37 21.67 -7.79
N ILE A 125 -18.99 22.87 -8.24
CA ILE A 125 -17.85 23.64 -7.73
C ILE A 125 -18.34 24.52 -6.59
N ARG A 126 -17.68 24.41 -5.43
CA ARG A 126 -17.95 25.26 -4.25
C ARG A 126 -16.99 26.44 -4.25
N ILE A 127 -17.49 27.62 -3.87
CA ILE A 127 -16.69 28.84 -3.81
C ILE A 127 -16.44 29.20 -2.33
N ASN A 128 -15.18 29.43 -1.97
CA ASN A 128 -14.84 29.85 -0.61
C ASN A 128 -15.39 31.26 -0.34
N GLY A 129 -16.26 31.39 0.66
CA GLY A 129 -16.88 32.66 1.05
C GLY A 129 -18.36 32.81 0.66
N GLU A 130 -19.00 31.77 0.12
CA GLU A 130 -20.46 31.69 0.05
C GLU A 130 -21.06 31.68 1.46
N VAL A 131 -22.08 32.52 1.70
CA VAL A 131 -22.86 32.60 2.94
C VAL A 131 -24.01 31.61 2.89
#